data_AF-A0A1B6D8Y4-F1
#
_entry.id   AF-A0A1B6D8Y4-F1
#
_cell.length_a   1.000
_cell.length_b   1.000
_cell.length_c   1.000
_cell.angle_alpha   90.00
_cell.angle_beta   90.00
_cell.angle_gamma   90.00
#
_symmetry.space_group_name_H-M   'P 1'
#
loop_
_entity.id
_entity.type
_entity.pdbx_description
1 polymer ?
#
loop_
_entity_poly.entity_id
_entity_poly.type
_entity_poly.pdbx_seq_one_letter_code
_entity_poly.pdbx_strand_id
1 'polypeptide(L)'
;KRLNKTDYEIVRLIGQHLKTIGLSRTAEILIQESGCRLDHPAAAKFRQHVMDGDWSKADNDLTDLKPLLEGSSNCLSEMKFLLLEQKYLEYLEDGRVLDALHVLRNELTPLQHNTAKVHELSSYMMCSEREELLTRAC
;
A
#
# COMPACT_ATOMS: atom_id res chain seq x y z
N LYS A 1 24.79 26.30 1.59
CA LYS A 1 25.31 25.48 2.71
C LYS A 1 24.85 24.04 2.48
N ARG A 2 25.73 23.04 2.58
CA ARG A 2 25.37 21.63 2.38
C ARG A 2 25.13 21.01 3.76
N LEU A 3 23.93 20.50 4.01
CA LEU A 3 23.58 19.80 5.24
C LEU A 3 24.39 18.50 5.34
N ASN A 4 24.81 18.13 6.55
CA ASN A 4 25.46 16.86 6.81
C ASN A 4 24.41 15.74 7.02
N LYS A 5 24.85 14.48 7.14
CA LYS A 5 23.95 13.33 7.28
C LYS A 5 23.03 13.45 8.52
N THR A 6 23.55 13.94 9.64
CA THR A 6 22.78 14.11 10.87
C THR A 6 21.72 15.20 10.73
N ASP A 7 22.05 16.29 10.05
CA ASP A 7 21.11 17.38 9.78
C ASP A 7 19.92 16.88 8.95
N TYR A 8 20.15 16.02 7.95
CA TYR A 8 19.08 15.41 7.16
C TYR A 8 18.15 14.51 8.01
N GLU A 9 18.71 13.71 8.93
CA GLU A 9 17.91 12.88 9.84
C GLU A 9 17.07 13.73 10.80
N ILE A 10 17.63 14.81 11.36
CA ILE A 10 16.89 15.74 12.22
C ILE A 10 15.75 16.40 11.45
N VAL A 11 16.03 16.90 10.25
CA VAL A 11 15.00 17.50 9.39
C VAL A 11 13.91 16.50 9.05
N ARG A 12 14.27 15.24 8.78
CA ARG A 12 13.31 14.16 8.49
C ARG A 12 12.41 13.89 9.70
N LEU A 13 12.97 13.77 10.90
CA LEU A 13 12.22 13.56 12.14
C LEU A 13 11.27 14.72 12.44
N ILE A 14 11.73 15.96 12.28
CA ILE A 14 10.89 17.16 12.47
C ILE A 14 9.75 17.16 11.44
N GLY A 15 10.05 16.93 10.17
CA GLY A 15 9.04 16.90 9.11
C GLY A 15 7.99 15.80 9.31
N GLN A 16 8.40 14.61 9.77
CA GLN A 16 7.48 13.54 10.14
C GLN A 16 6.58 13.95 11.31
N HIS A 17 7.14 14.51 12.39
CA HIS A 17 6.37 14.98 13.53
C HIS A 17 5.35 16.06 13.14
N LEU A 18 5.76 17.02 12.33
CA LEU A 18 4.89 18.09 11.82
C LEU A 18 3.69 17.52 11.04
N LYS A 19 3.89 16.51 10.18
CA LYS A 19 2.78 15.82 9.50
C LYS A 19 1.84 15.14 10.49
N THR A 20 2.38 14.44 11.50
CA THR A 20 1.57 13.74 12.51
C THR A 20 0.66 14.67 13.30
N ILE A 21 1.09 15.90 13.58
CA ILE A 21 0.28 16.91 14.30
C ILE A 21 -0.57 17.80 13.38
N GLY A 22 -0.65 17.48 12.09
CA GLY A 22 -1.49 18.19 11.11
C GLY A 22 -0.87 19.44 10.48
N LEU A 23 0.41 19.73 10.74
CA LEU A 23 1.15 20.85 10.14
C LEU A 23 1.77 20.49 8.79
N SER A 24 0.98 19.89 7.89
CA SER A 24 1.44 19.35 6.59
C SER A 24 2.13 20.40 5.71
N ARG A 25 1.58 21.62 5.63
CA ARG A 25 2.16 22.70 4.83
C ARG A 25 3.55 23.12 5.34
N THR A 26 3.74 23.17 6.66
CA THR A 26 5.04 23.49 7.26
C THR A 26 6.06 22.38 7.00
N ALA A 27 5.62 21.12 7.10
CA ALA A 27 6.46 19.98 6.77
C ALA A 27 6.92 20.01 5.30
N GLU A 28 6.02 20.35 4.37
CA GLU A 28 6.35 20.46 2.94
C GLU A 28 7.38 21.55 2.65
N ILE A 29 7.21 22.75 3.22
CA ILE A 29 8.16 23.86 3.06
C ILE A 29 9.54 23.48 3.64
N LEU A 30 9.59 22.91 4.84
CA LEU A 30 10.84 22.46 5.47
C LEU A 30 11.60 21.48 4.59
N ILE A 31 10.89 20.52 3.99
CA ILE A 31 11.47 19.50 3.12
C ILE A 31 11.95 20.10 1.80
N GLN A 32 11.19 21.04 1.23
CA GLN A 32 11.59 21.77 0.03
C GLN A 32 12.85 22.62 0.25
N GLU A 33 12.92 23.37 1.35
CA GLU A 33 14.06 24.24 1.66
C GLU A 33 15.33 23.47 2.03
N SER A 34 15.17 22.37 2.77
CA SER A 34 16.30 21.52 3.17
C SER A 34 16.81 20.61 2.06
N GLY A 35 16.00 20.36 1.03
CA GLY A 35 16.26 19.32 0.03
C GLY A 35 16.22 17.90 0.61
N CYS A 36 15.68 17.73 1.82
CA CYS A 36 15.49 16.42 2.45
C CYS A 36 14.36 15.63 1.77
N ARG A 37 14.23 14.34 2.09
CA ARG A 37 13.07 13.52 1.71
C ARG A 37 12.51 12.84 2.95
N LEU A 38 11.19 12.87 3.11
CA LEU A 38 10.51 12.19 4.22
C LEU A 38 10.49 10.67 4.03
N ASP A 39 10.27 10.25 2.78
CA ASP A 39 10.14 8.85 2.41
C ASP A 39 11.30 8.42 1.51
N HIS A 40 11.65 7.13 1.60
CA HIS A 40 12.57 6.53 0.66
C HIS A 40 11.99 6.60 -0.77
N PRO A 41 12.77 6.93 -1.81
CA PRO A 41 12.27 7.03 -3.19
C PRO A 41 11.49 5.79 -3.66
N ALA A 42 11.94 4.59 -3.27
CA ALA A 42 11.24 3.34 -3.58
C ALA A 42 9.85 3.27 -2.90
N ALA A 43 9.72 3.75 -1.66
CA ALA A 43 8.43 3.80 -0.96
C ALA A 43 7.49 4.83 -1.57
N ALA A 44 8.02 5.97 -2.03
CA ALA A 44 7.24 6.97 -2.75
C ALA A 44 6.74 6.46 -4.11
N LYS A 45 7.58 5.73 -4.85
CA LYS A 45 7.23 5.08 -6.12
C LYS A 45 6.14 4.02 -5.93
N PHE A 46 6.34 3.13 -4.94
CA PHE A 46 5.36 2.12 -4.55
C PHE A 46 4.00 2.76 -4.24
N ARG A 47 3.97 3.77 -3.36
CA ARG A 47 2.75 4.48 -3.01
C ARG A 47 2.06 5.07 -4.25
N GLN A 48 2.81 5.65 -5.17
CA GLN A 48 2.23 6.23 -6.38
C GLN A 48 1.52 5.16 -7.22
N HIS A 49 2.19 4.04 -7.52
CA HIS A 49 1.56 2.95 -8.29
C HIS A 49 0.36 2.33 -7.59
N VAL A 50 0.35 2.26 -6.25
CA VAL A 50 -0.83 1.84 -5.48
C VAL A 50 -1.99 2.81 -5.66
N MET A 51 -1.74 4.11 -5.54
CA MET A 51 -2.78 5.14 -5.72
C MET A 51 -3.31 5.23 -7.15
N ASP A 52 -2.50 4.85 -8.13
CA ASP A 52 -2.88 4.83 -9.55
C ASP A 52 -3.61 3.54 -9.97
N GLY A 53 -3.76 2.55 -9.08
CA GLY A 53 -4.35 1.24 -9.40
C GLY A 53 -3.44 0.36 -10.29
N ASP A 54 -2.16 0.71 -10.43
CA ASP A 54 -1.18 0.00 -11.26
C ASP A 54 -0.64 -1.24 -10.52
N TRP A 55 -1.50 -2.22 -10.22
CA TRP A 55 -1.20 -3.36 -9.35
C TRP A 55 0.03 -4.17 -9.75
N SER A 56 0.26 -4.38 -11.05
CA SER A 56 1.45 -5.08 -11.54
C SER A 56 2.74 -4.30 -11.26
N LYS A 57 2.71 -2.96 -11.31
CA LYS A 57 3.87 -2.14 -10.96
C LYS A 57 4.07 -2.07 -9.45
N ALA A 58 2.98 -2.00 -8.68
CA ALA A 58 3.01 -2.03 -7.23
C ALA A 58 3.62 -3.34 -6.68
N ASP A 59 3.30 -4.50 -7.26
CA ASP A 59 3.90 -5.80 -6.84
C ASP A 59 5.42 -5.87 -7.16
N ASN A 60 5.83 -5.31 -8.29
CA ASN A 60 7.25 -5.18 -8.63
C ASN A 60 7.99 -4.26 -7.64
N ASP A 61 7.40 -3.09 -7.35
CA ASP A 61 7.96 -2.15 -6.38
C ASP A 61 8.03 -2.74 -4.97
N LEU A 62 7.07 -3.60 -4.58
CA LEU A 62 7.11 -4.31 -3.31
C LEU A 62 8.30 -5.29 -3.24
N THR A 63 8.65 -5.91 -4.37
CA THR A 63 9.86 -6.74 -4.48
C THR A 63 11.13 -5.91 -4.32
N ASP A 64 11.18 -4.73 -4.91
CA ASP A 64 12.29 -3.77 -4.76
C ASP A 64 12.43 -3.23 -3.33
N LEU A 65 11.31 -3.15 -2.58
CA LEU A 65 11.29 -2.75 -1.17
C LEU A 65 11.76 -3.84 -0.21
N LYS A 66 11.72 -5.12 -0.62
CA LYS A 66 12.04 -6.27 0.24
C LYS A 66 13.39 -6.15 0.99
N PRO A 67 14.50 -5.70 0.38
CA PRO A 67 15.78 -5.54 1.08
C PRO A 67 15.76 -4.43 2.15
N LEU A 68 14.87 -3.44 2.00
CA LEU A 68 14.73 -2.34 2.96
C LEU A 68 13.86 -2.74 4.17
N LEU A 69 13.15 -3.86 4.07
CA LEU A 69 12.24 -4.42 5.07
C LEU A 69 12.87 -5.63 5.81
N GLU A 70 14.18 -5.82 5.69
CA GLU A 70 14.92 -6.91 6.34
C GLU A 70 14.62 -6.96 7.85
N GLY A 71 14.02 -8.07 8.30
CA GLY A 71 13.61 -8.29 9.69
C GLY A 71 12.10 -8.41 9.92
N SER A 72 11.26 -8.21 8.89
CA SER A 72 9.79 -8.27 9.04
C SER A 72 9.12 -9.01 7.89
N SER A 73 9.33 -10.33 7.80
CA SER A 73 8.66 -11.20 6.81
C SER A 73 7.13 -11.06 6.87
N ASN A 74 6.58 -10.87 8.06
CA ASN A 74 5.15 -10.66 8.26
C ASN A 74 4.66 -9.33 7.65
N CYS A 75 5.46 -8.27 7.69
CA CYS A 75 5.10 -6.99 7.07
C CYS A 75 5.02 -7.10 5.54
N LEU A 76 5.95 -7.85 4.92
CA LEU A 76 5.90 -8.05 3.48
C LEU A 76 4.67 -8.85 3.05
N SER A 77 4.35 -9.93 3.78
CA SER A 77 3.15 -10.73 3.53
C SER A 77 1.87 -9.91 3.71
N GLU A 78 1.81 -9.08 4.76
CA GLU A 78 0.69 -8.16 5.01
C GLU A 78 0.53 -7.15 3.87
N MET A 79 1.62 -6.48 3.46
CA MET A 79 1.58 -5.51 2.36
C MET A 79 1.13 -6.16 1.06
N LYS A 80 1.65 -7.36 0.73
CA LYS A 80 1.22 -8.10 -0.47
C LYS A 80 -0.24 -8.52 -0.39
N PHE A 81 -0.71 -8.95 0.78
CA PHE A 81 -2.11 -9.30 1.00
C PHE A 81 -3.02 -8.10 0.73
N LEU A 82 -2.73 -6.94 1.32
CA LEU A 82 -3.53 -5.72 1.17
C LEU A 82 -3.60 -5.24 -0.29
N LEU A 83 -2.50 -5.34 -1.05
CA LEU A 83 -2.52 -5.02 -2.48
C LEU A 83 -3.46 -5.92 -3.27
N LEU A 84 -3.36 -7.24 -3.03
CA LEU A 84 -4.17 -8.22 -3.74
C LEU A 84 -5.64 -8.16 -3.32
N GLU A 85 -5.92 -7.82 -2.07
CA GLU A 85 -7.26 -7.55 -1.57
C GLU A 85 -7.89 -6.36 -2.31
N GLN A 86 -7.19 -5.23 -2.43
CA GLN A 86 -7.71 -4.07 -3.18
C GLN A 86 -7.89 -4.39 -4.67
N LYS A 87 -6.90 -5.03 -5.31
CA LYS A 87 -7.02 -5.51 -6.70
C LYS A 87 -8.24 -6.43 -6.89
N TYR A 88 -8.52 -7.30 -5.93
CA TYR A 88 -9.68 -8.18 -5.94
C TYR A 88 -11.00 -7.42 -5.86
N LEU A 89 -11.10 -6.48 -4.93
CA LEU A 89 -12.30 -5.66 -4.72
C LEU A 89 -12.59 -4.79 -5.94
N GLU A 90 -11.58 -4.16 -6.55
CA GLU A 90 -11.74 -3.39 -7.78
C GLU A 90 -12.30 -4.24 -8.93
N TYR A 91 -11.81 -5.47 -9.11
CA TYR A 91 -12.37 -6.37 -10.12
C TYR A 91 -13.83 -6.75 -9.83
N LEU A 92 -14.22 -6.91 -8.57
CA LEU A 92 -15.63 -7.15 -8.23
C LEU A 92 -16.49 -5.91 -8.50
N GLU A 93 -16.03 -4.72 -8.13
CA GLU A 93 -16.73 -3.46 -8.36
C GLU A 93 -16.95 -3.14 -9.85
N ASP A 94 -15.99 -3.55 -10.69
CA ASP A 94 -16.06 -3.48 -12.15
C ASP A 94 -16.90 -4.61 -12.79
N GLY A 95 -17.39 -5.57 -12.00
CA GLY A 95 -18.14 -6.74 -12.48
C GLY A 95 -17.29 -7.79 -13.18
N ARG A 96 -15.96 -7.71 -13.08
CA ARG A 96 -14.97 -8.63 -13.66
C ARG A 96 -14.76 -9.86 -12.76
N VAL A 97 -15.83 -10.62 -12.54
CA VAL A 97 -15.86 -11.75 -11.58
C VAL A 97 -14.80 -12.82 -11.86
N LEU A 98 -14.51 -13.13 -13.13
CA LEU A 98 -13.49 -14.12 -13.48
C LEU A 98 -12.06 -13.67 -13.10
N ASP A 99 -11.77 -12.38 -13.26
CA ASP A 99 -10.48 -11.81 -12.87
C ASP A 99 -10.36 -11.75 -11.35
N ALA A 100 -11.43 -11.35 -10.64
CA ALA A 100 -11.49 -11.41 -9.19
C ALA A 100 -11.26 -12.85 -8.67
N LEU A 101 -11.90 -13.85 -9.28
CA LEU A 101 -11.69 -15.26 -8.94
C LEU A 101 -10.27 -15.73 -9.21
N HIS A 102 -9.64 -15.24 -10.28
CA HIS A 102 -8.24 -15.50 -10.55
C HIS A 102 -7.35 -14.99 -9.43
N VAL A 103 -7.54 -13.73 -9.00
CA VAL A 103 -6.78 -13.12 -7.89
C VAL A 103 -6.98 -13.92 -6.60
N LEU A 104 -8.22 -14.22 -6.25
CA LEU A 104 -8.54 -14.95 -5.01
C LEU A 104 -7.85 -16.33 -4.96
N ARG A 105 -7.96 -17.11 -6.04
CA ARG A 105 -7.47 -18.49 -6.08
C ARG A 105 -5.97 -18.60 -6.30
N ASN A 106 -5.40 -17.79 -7.19
CA ASN A 106 -4.02 -17.98 -7.66
C ASN A 106 -3.04 -16.99 -7.03
N GLU A 107 -3.52 -15.91 -6.40
CA GLU A 107 -2.65 -14.88 -5.80
C GLU A 107 -2.86 -14.79 -4.28
N LEU A 108 -4.09 -14.60 -3.79
CA LEU A 108 -4.39 -14.47 -2.35
C LEU A 108 -4.26 -15.80 -1.59
N THR A 109 -4.95 -16.85 -2.04
CA THR A 109 -4.96 -18.16 -1.35
C THR A 109 -3.56 -18.75 -1.15
N PRO A 110 -2.64 -18.68 -2.13
CA PRO A 110 -1.27 -19.19 -1.96
C PRO A 110 -0.41 -18.40 -0.97
N LEU A 111 -0.78 -17.17 -0.57
CA LEU A 111 -0.05 -16.43 0.46
C LEU A 111 -0.15 -17.11 1.83
N GLN A 112 -1.18 -17.93 2.06
CA GLN A 112 -1.48 -18.55 3.37
C GLN A 112 -1.50 -17.52 4.53
N HIS A 113 -1.84 -16.27 4.20
CA HIS A 113 -1.89 -15.15 5.12
C HIS A 113 -3.33 -14.69 5.28
N ASN A 114 -3.73 -14.35 6.51
CA ASN A 114 -5.08 -13.91 6.86
C ASN A 114 -6.20 -14.76 6.22
N THR A 115 -6.16 -16.08 6.44
CA THR A 115 -7.10 -17.04 5.82
C THR A 115 -8.56 -16.75 6.15
N ALA A 116 -8.84 -16.23 7.35
CA ALA A 116 -10.17 -15.77 7.74
C ALA A 116 -10.71 -14.70 6.78
N LYS A 117 -9.89 -13.70 6.43
CA LYS A 117 -10.26 -12.66 5.47
C LYS A 117 -10.39 -13.23 4.05
N VAL A 118 -9.56 -14.18 3.64
CA VAL A 118 -9.74 -14.87 2.33
C VAL A 118 -11.12 -15.54 2.24
N HIS A 119 -11.57 -16.20 3.31
CA HIS A 119 -12.90 -16.79 3.36
C HIS A 119 -14.01 -15.73 3.29
N GLU A 120 -13.86 -14.61 4.00
CA GLU A 120 -14.79 -13.48 3.91
C GLU A 120 -14.85 -12.93 2.48
N LEU A 121 -13.70 -12.67 1.84
CA LEU A 121 -13.61 -12.17 0.46
C LEU A 121 -14.33 -13.11 -0.51
N SER A 122 -14.22 -14.43 -0.32
CA SER A 122 -14.92 -15.41 -1.17
C SER A 122 -16.45 -15.25 -1.14
N SER A 123 -17.01 -14.80 0.00
CA SER A 123 -18.45 -14.56 0.13
C SER A 123 -18.95 -13.40 -0.73
N TYR A 124 -18.05 -12.47 -1.09
CA TYR A 124 -18.38 -11.29 -1.90
C TYR A 124 -18.71 -11.62 -3.35
N MET A 125 -18.22 -12.74 -3.89
CA MET A 125 -18.59 -13.18 -5.24
C MET A 125 -20.08 -13.50 -5.41
N MET A 126 -20.78 -13.77 -4.31
CA MET A 126 -22.21 -14.08 -4.31
C MET A 126 -23.08 -12.83 -4.22
N CYS A 127 -22.48 -11.65 -3.99
CA CYS A 127 -23.19 -10.37 -3.99
C CYS A 127 -23.53 -10.03 -5.45
N SER A 128 -24.81 -9.82 -5.74
CA SER A 128 -25.28 -9.68 -7.12
C SER A 128 -25.15 -8.24 -7.64
N GLU A 129 -25.00 -7.27 -6.73
CA GLU A 129 -25.03 -5.84 -7.04
C GLU A 129 -23.90 -5.09 -6.31
N ARG A 130 -23.33 -4.07 -6.97
CA ARG A 130 -22.26 -3.19 -6.45
C ARG A 130 -22.60 -2.58 -5.08
N GLU A 131 -23.88 -2.31 -4.84
CA GLU A 131 -24.36 -1.70 -3.60
C GLU A 131 -24.31 -2.66 -2.39
N GLU A 132 -24.49 -3.97 -2.63
CA GLU A 132 -24.34 -5.01 -1.61
C GLU A 132 -22.86 -5.24 -1.24
N LEU A 133 -21.96 -5.13 -2.24
CA LEU A 133 -20.51 -5.18 -2.01
C LEU A 133 -20.03 -4.02 -1.13
N LEU A 134 -20.42 -2.79 -1.45
CA LEU A 134 -20.06 -1.60 -0.67
C LEU A 134 -20.56 -1.69 0.79
N THR A 135 -21.76 -2.24 1.00
CA THR A 135 -22.35 -2.40 2.35
C THR A 135 -21.62 -3.46 3.19
N ARG A 136 -21.04 -4.49 2.56
CA ARG A 136 -20.29 -5.54 3.28
C ARG A 136 -18.80 -5.24 3.43
N ALA A 137 -18.22 -4.45 2.53
CA ALA A 137 -16.80 -4.15 2.50
C ALA A 137 -16.38 -2.94 3.38
N CYS A 138 -17.32 -2.04 3.72
CA CYS A 138 -17.13 -0.92 4.66
C CYS A 138 -17.60 -1.27 6.08
#